data_AF-A0A3D8IF85-F1
#
_entry.id   AF-A0A3D8IF85-F1
#
_cell.length_a   1.000
_cell.length_b   1.000
_cell.length_c   1.000
_cell.angle_alpha   90.00
_cell.angle_beta   90.00
_cell.angle_gamma   90.00
#
_symmetry.space_group_name_H-M   'P 1'
#
loop_
_entity.id
_entity.type
_entity.pdbx_description
1 polymer ?
#
loop_
_entity_poly.entity_id
_entity_poly.type
_entity_poly.pdbx_seq_one_letter_code
_entity_poly.pdbx_strand_id
1 'polypeptide(L)' 'MKGTILSNGILRAEDGKRYTFKLEEIQNLSKFSYTDEHSLDGMEVDFEQGKEDENQATSLFILPTQESKVTTHPAA' A
#
# COMPACT_ATOMS: atom_id res chain seq x y z
N MET A 1 -7.26 -5.51 -7.03
CA MET A 1 -7.52 -6.26 -5.76
C MET A 1 -6.92 -5.45 -4.65
N LYS A 2 -7.50 -5.40 -3.46
CA LYS A 2 -6.91 -4.58 -2.39
C LYS A 2 -6.13 -5.41 -1.40
N GLY A 3 -5.15 -4.75 -0.79
CA GLY A 3 -4.40 -5.29 0.31
C GLY A 3 -3.79 -4.18 1.15
N THR A 4 -3.19 -4.59 2.26
CA THR A 4 -2.48 -3.71 3.19
C THR A 4 -1.01 -4.08 3.17
N ILE A 5 -0.14 -3.10 2.98
CA ILE A 5 1.31 -3.31 3.11
C ILE A 5 1.62 -3.65 4.56
N LEU A 6 2.30 -4.78 4.78
CA LEU A 6 2.74 -5.20 6.11
C LEU A 6 4.18 -4.79 6.39
N SER A 7 5.00 -4.81 5.34
CA SER A 7 6.44 -4.54 5.38
C SER A 7 6.94 -4.26 3.97
N ASN A 8 8.16 -3.77 3.85
CA ASN A 8 8.81 -3.57 2.56
C ASN A 8 8.81 -4.83 1.69
N GLY A 9 8.00 -4.79 0.62
CA GLY A 9 7.83 -5.88 -0.34
C GLY A 9 6.86 -6.99 0.07
N ILE A 10 6.09 -6.82 1.16
CA ILE A 10 5.06 -7.78 1.58
C ILE A 10 3.75 -7.04 1.83
N LEU A 11 2.68 -7.48 1.17
CA LEU A 11 1.32 -7.05 1.45
C LEU A 11 0.42 -8.22 1.80
N ARG A 12 -0.66 -7.94 2.52
CA ARG A 12 -1.74 -8.87 2.81
C ARG A 12 -2.98 -8.44 2.06
N ALA A 13 -3.48 -9.29 1.18
CA ALA A 13 -4.70 -9.01 0.45
C ALA A 13 -5.95 -9.22 1.32
N GLU A 14 -7.08 -8.68 0.88
CA GLU A 14 -8.38 -8.84 1.55
C GLU A 14 -8.83 -10.31 1.66
N ASP A 15 -8.33 -11.19 0.79
CA ASP A 15 -8.57 -12.64 0.86
C ASP A 15 -7.81 -13.34 2.00
N GLY A 16 -6.95 -12.61 2.72
CA GLY A 16 -6.13 -13.09 3.82
C GLY A 16 -4.78 -13.68 3.40
N LYS A 17 -4.51 -13.82 2.11
CA LYS A 17 -3.22 -14.28 1.58
C LYS A 17 -2.19 -13.16 1.60
N ARG A 18 -0.92 -13.56 1.57
CA ARG A 18 0.23 -12.65 1.49
C ARG A 18 0.78 -12.67 0.08
N TYR A 19 1.03 -11.49 -0.45
CA TYR A 19 1.66 -11.29 -1.74
C TYR A 19 2.96 -10.54 -1.55
N THR A 20 3.96 -10.90 -2.34
CA THR A 20 5.22 -10.16 -2.42
C THR A 20 5.14 -9.13 -3.53
N PHE A 21 5.76 -7.98 -3.33
CA PHE A 21 5.82 -6.93 -4.36
C PHE A 21 7.19 -6.30 -4.39
N LYS A 22 7.51 -5.64 -5.49
CA LYS A 22 8.70 -4.79 -5.60
C LYS A 22 8.28 -3.34 -5.52
N LEU A 23 9.11 -2.48 -4.92
CA LEU A 23 8.85 -1.05 -4.85
C LEU A 23 8.68 -0.43 -6.26
N GLU A 24 9.38 -0.98 -7.26
CA GLU A 24 9.27 -0.59 -8.67
C GLU A 24 7.87 -0.79 -9.27
N GLU A 25 7.08 -1.71 -8.71
CA GLU A 25 5.71 -1.97 -9.15
C GLU A 25 4.73 -0.92 -8.60
N ILE A 26 5.14 -0.11 -7.61
CA ILE A 26 4.30 0.94 -7.03
C ILE A 26 4.31 2.16 -7.94
N GLN A 27 3.23 2.31 -8.70
CA GLN A 27 3.08 3.34 -9.73
C GLN A 27 3.07 4.77 -9.16
N ASN A 28 2.59 4.93 -7.92
CA ASN A 28 2.50 6.21 -7.24
C ASN A 28 3.51 6.37 -6.10
N LEU A 29 4.60 5.58 -6.09
CA LEU A 29 5.61 5.63 -5.03
C LEU A 29 6.18 7.04 -4.87
N SER A 30 6.46 7.74 -5.96
CA SER A 30 7.02 9.10 -5.95
C SER A 30 6.16 10.14 -5.24
N LYS A 31 4.87 9.86 -5.00
CA LYS A 31 3.97 10.73 -4.22
C LYS A 31 4.11 10.54 -2.72
N PHE A 32 4.72 9.44 -2.30
CA PHE A 32 5.01 9.13 -0.92
C PHE A 32 6.49 9.37 -0.68
N SER A 33 6.83 10.10 0.38
CA SER A 33 8.23 10.25 0.78
C SER A 33 8.69 8.94 1.41
N TYR A 34 9.00 7.95 0.58
CA TYR A 34 9.57 6.68 1.02
C TYR A 34 11.04 6.92 1.39
N THR A 35 11.31 6.99 2.68
CA THR A 35 12.67 7.01 3.26
C THR A 35 12.79 5.85 4.25
N ASP A 36 14.01 5.47 4.65
CA ASP A 36 14.21 4.47 5.71
C ASP A 36 13.43 4.76 7.00
N GLU A 37 13.05 6.02 7.23
CA GLU A 37 12.25 6.48 8.38
C GLU A 37 10.73 6.51 8.10
N HIS A 38 10.30 6.43 6.84
CA HIS A 38 8.90 6.47 6.41
C HIS A 38 8.53 5.18 5.68
N SER A 39 8.17 4.16 6.46
CA SER A 39 7.66 2.90 5.94
C SER A 39 6.23 3.05 5.41
N LEU A 40 5.90 2.31 4.35
CA LEU A 40 4.54 2.25 3.78
C LEU A 40 3.63 1.29 4.58
N ASP A 41 4.06 0.88 5.76
CA ASP A 41 3.39 -0.14 6.57
C ASP A 41 2.02 0.35 7.02
N GLY A 42 1.02 -0.50 6.87
CA GLY A 42 -0.38 -0.17 7.15
C GLY A 42 -1.08 0.59 6.01
N MET A 43 -0.40 0.96 4.93
CA MET A 43 -1.07 1.58 3.78
C MET A 43 -1.90 0.57 2.99
N GLU A 44 -3.13 0.97 2.67
CA GLU A 44 -3.96 0.23 1.73
C GLU A 44 -3.48 0.48 0.30
N VAL A 45 -3.41 -0.58 -0.49
CA VAL A 45 -3.01 -0.56 -1.89
C VAL A 45 -4.02 -1.33 -2.72
N ASP A 46 -4.27 -0.86 -3.93
CA ASP A 46 -4.87 -1.69 -4.99
C ASP A 46 -3.74 -2.26 -5.85
N PHE A 47 -3.82 -3.54 -6.20
CA PHE A 47 -2.80 -4.25 -6.93
C PHE A 47 -3.41 -5.31 -7.85
N GLU A 48 -2.63 -5.75 -8.83
CA GLU A 48 -2.96 -6.87 -9.70
C GLU A 48 -2.12 -8.10 -9.34
N GLN A 49 -2.68 -9.29 -9.50
CA GLN A 49 -1.92 -10.53 -9.33
C GLN A 49 -0.98 -10.72 -10.52
N GLY A 50 0.28 -11.06 -10.24
CA GLY A 50 1.28 -11.37 -11.24
C GLY A 50 0.85 -12.54 -12.13
N LYS A 51 1.06 -12.41 -13.44
CA LYS A 51 0.77 -13.49 -14.40
C LYS A 51 1.80 -14.61 -14.37
N GLU A 52 3.04 -14.28 -13.98
CA GLU A 52 4.16 -15.23 -13.92
C GLU A 52 4.26 -15.91 -12.56
N ASP A 53 3.98 -15.18 -11.47
CA ASP A 53 3.97 -15.71 -10.11
C ASP A 53 2.67 -15.31 -9.40
N GLU A 54 1.87 -16.32 -9.06
CA GLU A 54 0.56 -16.12 -8.42
C GLU A 54 0.67 -15.51 -7.02
N ASN A 55 1.84 -15.52 -6.39
CA ASN A 55 2.07 -14.89 -5.08
C ASN A 55 2.71 -13.51 -5.20
N GLN A 56 2.96 -13.03 -6.43
CA GLN A 56 3.48 -11.71 -6.68
C GLN A 56 2.33 -10.73 -6.96
N ALA A 57 2.47 -9.52 -6.43
CA ALA A 57 1.63 -8.39 -6.75
C ALA A 57 2.38 -7.45 -7.72
N THR A 58 1.68 -7.03 -8.76
CA THR A 58 2.14 -6.12 -9.81
C THR A 58 1.21 -4.92 -9.94
N SER A 59 1.65 -3.84 -10.60
CA SER A 59 0.83 -2.64 -10.81
C SER A 59 0.24 -2.07 -9.51
N LEU A 60 1.04 -1.95 -8.46
CA LEU A 60 0.57 -1.48 -7.16
C LEU A 60 0.24 0.01 -7.19
N PHE A 61 -0.87 0.37 -6.57
CA PHE A 61 -1.31 1.74 -6.39
C PHE A 61 -1.72 1.97 -4.95
N ILE A 62 -0.94 2.78 -4.23
CA ILE A 62 -1.27 3.13 -2.86
C ILE A 62 -2.54 3.97 -2.85
N LEU A 63 -3.56 3.45 -2.17
CA LEU A 63 -4.81 4.15 -1.98
C LEU A 63 -4.59 5.21 -0.90
N PRO A 64 -5.08 6.45 -1.09
CA PRO A 64 -5.07 7.43 -0.03
C PRO A 64 -5.90 6.86 1.14
N THR A 65 -5.23 6.54 2.24
CA THR A 65 -5.91 6.16 3.48
C THR A 65 -6.82 7.32 3.85
N GLN A 66 -8.11 7.05 4.05
CA GLN A 66 -9.07 8.04 4.53
C GLN A 66 -8.82 8.36 6.01
N GLU A 67 -7.64 8.87 6.35
CA GLU A 67 -7.35 9.54 7.61
C GLU A 67 -6.51 10.76 7.24
N SER A 68 -7.08 11.92 6.99
CA SER A 68 -7.83 12.67 7.99
C SER A 68 -8.94 13.49 7.33
N LYS A 69 -10.21 13.18 7.66
CA LYS A 69 -11.12 14.31 7.91
C LYS A 69 -10.43 15.13 9.00
N VAL A 70 -9.91 16.28 8.60
CA VAL A 70 -9.50 17.35 9.50
C VAL A 70 -10.63 17.50 10.52
N THR A 71 -10.46 16.93 11.72
CA THR A 71 -11.31 17.30 12.84
C THR A 71 -10.76 18.65 13.27
N THR A 72 -11.19 19.70 12.58
CA THR A 72 -11.19 21.05 13.12
C THR A 72 -12.02 20.95 14.40
N HIS A 73 -11.36 20.72 15.53
CA HIS A 73 -11.95 21.09 16.81
C HIS A 73 -12.27 22.58 16.70
N PRO A 74 -13.54 23.01 16.78
CA PRO A 74 -13.80 24.40 17.09
C PRO A 74 -13.33 24.58 18.53
N ALA A 75 -12.26 25.36 18.72
CA ALA A 75 -11.95 25.89 20.04
C ALA A 75 -13.17 26.74 20.46
N ALA A 76 -13.78 26.33 21.59
CA ALA A 76 -14.88 27.02 22.24
C ALA A 76 -14.42 28.36 22.86
#